data_AF-A0A7V3BH78-F1
#
_entry.id   AF-A0A7V3BH78-F1
#
_cell.length_a   1.000
_cell.length_b   1.000
_cell.length_c   1.000
_cell.angle_alpha   90.00
_cell.angle_beta   90.00
_cell.angle_gamma   90.00
#
_symmetry.space_group_name_H-M   'P 1'
#
loop_
_entity.id
_entity.type
_entity.pdbx_description
1 polymer ?
#
loop_
_entity_poly.entity_id
_entity_poly.type
_entity_poly.pdbx_seq_one_letter_code
_entity_poly.pdbx_strand_id
1 'polypeptide(L)'
;MSTEPKTLDTYFRILGGIQDQTRFADKKAVFVAALNALLFGFMSGNFGSLKAIYTACQASQVACWLLFIFVAYLIASLLSLGFVIWAVMSRFGELAPRSKVFFGHVARDYGNDYEKYVRETSGMTDADWARDLGSQIVEVSHIALAKHKHVRRAAVSVFMALILWFVSFAFLFIISP
;
A
#
# COMPACT_ATOMS: atom_id res chain seq x y z
N MET A 1 -8.48 -39.02 0.60
CA MET A 1 -7.21 -38.26 0.58
C MET A 1 -6.84 -38.05 2.04
N SER A 2 -5.94 -38.89 2.59
CA SER A 2 -5.54 -38.81 3.99
C SER A 2 -4.73 -37.53 4.18
N THR A 3 -5.33 -36.52 4.81
CA THR A 3 -4.60 -35.33 5.26
C THR A 3 -3.69 -35.76 6.39
N GLU A 4 -2.42 -36.00 6.09
CA GLU A 4 -1.38 -36.03 7.13
C GLU A 4 -1.58 -34.81 8.04
N PRO A 5 -1.55 -34.98 9.37
CA PRO A 5 -1.67 -33.86 10.28
C PRO A 5 -0.54 -32.88 9.99
N LYS A 6 -0.90 -31.68 9.51
CA LYS A 6 0.08 -30.62 9.28
C LYS A 6 0.77 -30.32 10.61
N THR A 7 2.09 -30.45 10.63
CA THR A 7 2.90 -30.12 11.80
C THR A 7 2.78 -28.64 12.12
N LEU A 8 2.92 -28.30 13.40
CA LEU A 8 2.95 -26.92 13.90
C LEU A 8 3.94 -26.03 13.10
N ASP A 9 5.09 -26.59 12.73
CA ASP A 9 6.10 -25.96 11.88
C ASP A 9 5.53 -25.50 10.52
N THR A 10 4.61 -26.28 9.94
CA THR A 10 3.94 -25.92 8.68
C THR A 10 3.13 -24.63 8.84
N TYR A 11 2.42 -24.46 9.96
CA TYR A 11 1.64 -23.25 10.24
C TYR A 11 2.55 -22.03 10.40
N PHE A 12 3.65 -22.15 11.15
CA PHE A 12 4.63 -21.06 11.29
C PHE A 12 5.25 -20.65 9.95
N ARG A 13 5.62 -21.62 9.11
CA ARG A 13 6.16 -21.34 7.76
C ARG A 13 5.15 -20.61 6.88
N ILE A 14 3.88 -21.03 6.88
CA ILE A 14 2.82 -20.37 6.11
C ILE A 14 2.63 -18.94 6.61
N LEU A 15 2.51 -18.75 7.93
CA LEU A 15 2.35 -17.44 8.54
C LEU A 15 3.53 -16.51 8.19
N GLY A 16 4.77 -16.99 8.32
CA GLY A 16 5.96 -16.25 7.94
C GLY A 16 5.97 -15.87 6.45
N GLY A 17 5.61 -16.80 5.57
CA GLY A 17 5.49 -16.52 4.13
C GLY A 17 4.49 -15.41 3.80
N ILE A 18 3.33 -15.36 4.48
CA ILE A 18 2.33 -14.32 4.26
C ILE A 18 2.78 -12.97 4.87
N GLN A 19 3.48 -13.00 6.01
CA GLN A 19 4.11 -11.80 6.57
C GLN A 19 5.14 -11.21 5.60
N ASP A 20 5.91 -12.05 4.91
CA ASP A 20 6.84 -11.60 3.88
C ASP A 20 6.12 -11.03 2.64
N GLN A 21 4.97 -11.61 2.24
CA GLN A 21 4.13 -11.00 1.20
C GLN A 21 3.61 -9.61 1.60
N THR A 22 3.29 -9.41 2.88
CA THR A 22 2.89 -8.12 3.44
C THR A 22 4.05 -7.11 3.35
N ARG A 23 5.26 -7.51 3.78
CA ARG A 23 6.47 -6.69 3.68
C ARG A 23 6.82 -6.35 2.23
N PHE A 24 6.59 -7.28 1.30
CA PHE A 24 6.81 -7.04 -0.12
C PHE A 24 5.82 -6.01 -0.69
N ALA A 25 4.56 -6.04 -0.26
CA ALA A 25 3.59 -5.00 -0.60
C ALA A 25 4.05 -3.63 -0.07
N ASP A 26 4.55 -3.56 1.17
CA ASP A 26 5.07 -2.33 1.76
C ASP A 26 6.27 -1.76 0.98
N LYS A 27 7.22 -2.62 0.56
CA LYS A 27 8.35 -2.22 -0.30
C LYS A 27 7.87 -1.62 -1.63
N LYS A 28 6.86 -2.22 -2.26
CA LYS A 28 6.26 -1.68 -3.49
C LYS A 28 5.54 -0.35 -3.24
N ALA A 29 4.85 -0.21 -2.12
CA ALA A 29 4.19 1.04 -1.74
C ALA A 29 5.21 2.18 -1.59
N VAL A 30 6.35 1.92 -0.93
CA VAL A 30 7.46 2.87 -0.79
C VAL A 30 8.03 3.25 -2.16
N PHE A 31 8.23 2.29 -3.06
CA PHE A 31 8.66 2.57 -4.42
C PHE A 31 7.68 3.48 -5.18
N VAL A 32 6.38 3.21 -5.10
CA VAL A 32 5.34 4.06 -5.72
C VAL A 32 5.28 5.45 -5.07
N ALA A 33 5.50 5.56 -3.76
CA ALA A 33 5.60 6.84 -3.07
C ALA A 33 6.80 7.66 -3.57
N ALA A 34 7.96 7.02 -3.75
CA ALA A 34 9.15 7.66 -4.30
C ALA A 34 8.94 8.17 -5.73
N LEU A 35 8.25 7.39 -6.58
CA LEU A 35 7.86 7.84 -7.92
C LEU A 35 6.92 9.05 -7.86
N ASN A 36 5.93 9.06 -6.98
CA ASN A 36 5.07 10.24 -6.79
C ASN A 36 5.88 11.46 -6.35
N ALA A 37 6.79 11.29 -5.38
CA ALA A 37 7.65 12.38 -4.91
C ALA A 37 8.52 12.96 -6.04
N LEU A 38 9.07 12.10 -6.91
CA LEU A 38 9.79 12.52 -8.11
C LEU A 38 8.89 13.33 -9.04
N LEU A 39 7.71 12.81 -9.39
CA LEU A 39 6.76 13.50 -10.28
C LEU A 39 6.34 14.87 -9.70
N PHE A 40 6.05 14.95 -8.41
CA PHE A 40 5.76 16.21 -7.73
C PHE A 40 6.95 17.19 -7.75
N GLY A 41 8.17 16.70 -7.51
CA GLY A 41 9.38 17.52 -7.56
C GLY A 41 9.65 18.09 -8.96
N PHE A 42 9.46 17.28 -10.00
CA PHE A 42 9.56 17.77 -11.38
C PHE A 42 8.46 18.79 -11.69
N MET A 43 7.22 18.51 -11.29
CA MET A 43 6.10 19.43 -11.53
C MET A 43 6.31 20.78 -10.84
N SER A 44 6.77 20.79 -9.58
CA SER A 44 7.03 22.03 -8.85
C SER A 44 8.16 22.84 -9.48
N GLY A 45 9.23 22.17 -9.94
CA GLY A 45 10.34 22.82 -10.64
C GLY A 45 9.94 23.44 -11.99
N ASN A 46 8.99 22.84 -12.69
CA ASN A 46 8.54 23.31 -14.01
C ASN A 46 7.27 24.20 -13.95
N PHE A 47 6.73 24.44 -12.75
CA PHE A 47 5.47 25.19 -12.59
C PHE A 47 5.54 26.61 -13.14
N GLY A 48 6.69 27.29 -12.99
CA GLY A 48 6.89 28.64 -13.53
C GLY A 48 6.79 28.68 -15.06
N SER A 49 7.44 27.75 -15.74
CA SER A 49 7.40 27.62 -17.21
C SER A 49 6.00 27.27 -17.71
N LEU A 50 5.32 26.34 -17.03
CA LEU A 50 3.94 25.97 -17.34
C LEU A 50 2.98 27.18 -17.19
N LYS A 51 3.14 27.96 -16.12
CA LYS A 51 2.37 29.19 -15.91
C LYS A 51 2.63 30.22 -17.01
N ALA A 52 3.89 30.43 -17.39
CA ALA A 52 4.27 31.37 -18.44
C ALA A 52 3.63 30.99 -19.79
N ILE A 53 3.67 29.70 -20.15
CA ILE A 53 3.07 29.19 -21.39
C ILE A 53 1.55 29.35 -21.36
N TYR A 54 0.90 29.01 -20.24
CA TYR A 54 -0.53 29.24 -20.08
C TYR A 54 -0.91 30.71 -20.26
N THR A 55 -0.13 31.65 -19.70
CA THR A 55 -0.39 33.08 -19.87
C THR A 55 -0.12 33.57 -21.29
N ALA A 56 0.88 33.01 -21.98
CA ALA A 56 1.22 33.39 -23.35
C ALA A 56 0.19 32.91 -24.37
N CYS A 57 -0.37 31.70 -24.16
CA CYS A 57 -1.37 31.11 -25.06
C CYS A 57 -2.77 31.72 -24.93
N GLN A 58 -3.03 32.59 -23.94
CA GLN A 58 -4.36 33.16 -23.63
C GLN A 58 -5.48 32.10 -23.58
N ALA A 59 -6.76 32.48 -23.72
CA ALA A 59 -7.90 31.55 -23.75
C ALA A 59 -7.99 30.74 -25.07
N SER A 60 -6.87 30.28 -25.61
CA SER A 60 -6.83 29.39 -26.76
C SER A 60 -7.23 27.96 -26.36
N GLN A 61 -7.71 27.19 -27.34
CA GLN A 61 -8.06 25.78 -27.16
C GLN A 61 -6.90 24.95 -26.58
N VAL A 62 -5.66 25.33 -26.91
CA VAL A 62 -4.43 24.70 -26.41
C VAL A 62 -4.25 24.90 -24.90
N ALA A 63 -4.48 26.11 -24.39
CA ALA A 63 -4.39 26.40 -22.96
C ALA A 63 -5.43 25.61 -22.15
N CYS A 64 -6.64 25.43 -22.69
CA CYS A 64 -7.68 24.59 -22.10
C CYS A 64 -7.25 23.12 -22.00
N TRP A 65 -6.63 22.56 -23.05
CA TRP A 65 -6.11 21.19 -23.03
C TRP A 65 -4.98 21.00 -22.04
N LEU A 66 -4.01 21.92 -22.00
CA LEU A 66 -2.90 21.87 -21.04
C LEU A 66 -3.42 21.92 -19.59
N LEU A 67 -4.40 22.79 -19.32
CA LEU A 67 -5.04 22.86 -18.00
C LEU A 67 -5.75 21.56 -17.65
N PHE A 68 -6.49 20.97 -18.59
CA PHE A 68 -7.17 19.70 -18.39
C PHE A 68 -6.19 18.56 -18.08
N ILE A 69 -5.11 18.42 -18.86
CA ILE A 69 -4.09 17.39 -18.65
C ILE A 69 -3.41 17.60 -17.29
N PHE A 70 -3.12 18.85 -16.91
CA PHE A 70 -2.52 19.17 -15.62
C PHE A 70 -3.44 18.78 -14.45
N VAL A 71 -4.73 19.10 -14.53
CA VAL A 71 -5.71 18.71 -13.51
C VAL A 71 -5.84 17.19 -13.44
N ALA A 72 -5.90 16.50 -14.59
CA ALA A 72 -5.94 15.04 -14.64
C ALA A 72 -4.69 14.41 -14.00
N TYR A 73 -3.51 14.99 -14.25
CA TYR A 73 -2.24 14.58 -13.64
C TYR A 73 -2.27 14.71 -12.11
N LEU A 74 -2.76 15.86 -11.60
CA LEU A 74 -2.88 16.08 -10.16
C LEU A 74 -3.83 15.07 -9.51
N ILE A 75 -4.99 14.83 -10.12
CA ILE A 75 -5.95 13.84 -9.62
C ILE A 75 -5.33 12.45 -9.61
N ALA A 76 -4.66 12.03 -10.68
CA ALA A 76 -4.01 10.73 -10.76
C ALA A 76 -2.91 10.57 -9.69
N SER A 77 -2.11 11.61 -9.46
CA SER A 77 -1.04 11.61 -8.46
C SER A 77 -1.59 11.56 -7.04
N LEU A 78 -2.63 12.35 -6.73
CA LEU A 78 -3.29 12.34 -5.43
C LEU A 78 -4.00 11.01 -5.15
N LEU A 79 -4.66 10.43 -6.15
CA LEU A 79 -5.24 9.09 -6.04
C LEU A 79 -4.17 8.04 -5.76
N SER A 80 -3.03 8.11 -6.47
CA SER A 80 -1.91 7.22 -6.21
C SER A 80 -1.42 7.32 -4.77
N LEU A 81 -1.20 8.53 -4.27
CA LEU A 81 -0.78 8.77 -2.89
C LEU A 81 -1.82 8.27 -1.87
N GLY A 82 -3.11 8.52 -2.11
CA GLY A 82 -4.19 8.00 -1.28
C GLY A 82 -4.19 6.47 -1.20
N PHE A 83 -3.99 5.78 -2.33
CA PHE A 83 -3.85 4.33 -2.34
C PHE A 83 -2.58 3.82 -1.64
N VAL A 84 -1.45 4.54 -1.71
CA VAL A 84 -0.25 4.21 -0.93
C VAL A 84 -0.55 4.32 0.57
N ILE A 85 -1.18 5.42 1.00
CA ILE A 85 -1.55 5.63 2.41
C ILE A 85 -2.47 4.50 2.89
N TRP A 86 -3.49 4.14 2.11
CA TRP A 86 -4.36 3.02 2.45
C TRP A 86 -3.67 1.65 2.45
N ALA A 87 -2.68 1.43 1.58
CA ALA A 87 -1.87 0.21 1.62
C ALA A 87 -1.08 0.11 2.93
N VAL A 88 -0.47 1.21 3.38
CA VAL A 88 0.30 1.25 4.64
C VAL A 88 -0.62 1.18 5.86
N MET A 89 -1.77 1.86 5.82
CA MET A 89 -2.76 1.89 6.89
C MET A 89 -3.71 0.68 6.91
N SER A 90 -3.55 -0.31 6.03
CA SER A 90 -4.38 -1.51 6.07
C SER A 90 -4.21 -2.21 7.42
N ARG A 91 -5.25 -2.15 8.25
CA ARG A 91 -5.28 -2.69 9.61
C ARG A 91 -6.00 -4.03 9.66
N PHE A 92 -5.69 -4.76 10.72
CA PHE A 92 -6.46 -5.91 11.20
C PHE A 92 -7.92 -5.50 11.44
N GLY A 93 -8.87 -6.36 11.08
CA GLY A 93 -10.28 -6.12 11.30
C GLY A 93 -10.63 -6.23 12.79
N GLU A 94 -11.52 -5.37 13.29
CA GLU A 94 -11.97 -5.42 14.70
C GLU A 94 -12.64 -6.75 15.09
N LEU A 95 -13.08 -7.52 14.10
CA LEU A 95 -13.77 -8.81 14.26
C LEU A 95 -12.81 -10.01 14.28
N ALA A 96 -11.50 -9.78 14.25
CA ALA A 96 -10.54 -10.87 14.25
C ALA A 96 -10.56 -11.66 15.57
N PRO A 97 -10.47 -13.00 15.51
CA PRO A 97 -10.32 -13.81 16.71
C PRO A 97 -9.09 -13.38 17.51
N ARG A 98 -9.19 -13.37 18.84
CA ARG A 98 -8.03 -13.11 19.70
C ARG A 98 -6.96 -14.15 19.41
N SER A 99 -5.72 -13.69 19.24
CA SER A 99 -4.56 -14.54 18.99
C SER A 99 -3.49 -14.31 20.05
N LYS A 100 -2.87 -15.39 20.51
CA LYS A 100 -1.77 -15.36 21.48
C LYS A 100 -0.41 -15.08 20.84
N VAL A 101 -0.34 -15.10 19.50
CA VAL A 101 0.86 -14.78 18.72
C VAL A 101 0.82 -13.35 18.17
N PHE A 102 -0.37 -12.76 18.03
CA PHE A 102 -0.50 -11.40 17.52
C PHE A 102 -0.09 -10.34 18.55
N PHE A 103 0.96 -9.57 18.25
CA PHE A 103 1.53 -8.57 19.16
C PHE A 103 0.50 -7.58 19.72
N GLY A 104 -0.49 -7.15 18.91
CA GLY A 104 -1.51 -6.21 19.38
C GLY A 104 -2.45 -6.81 20.42
N HIS A 105 -2.80 -8.09 20.26
CA HIS A 105 -3.58 -8.84 21.25
C HIS A 105 -2.75 -9.14 22.49
N VAL A 106 -1.47 -9.51 22.31
CA VAL A 106 -0.56 -9.76 23.44
C VAL A 106 -0.39 -8.49 24.28
N ALA A 107 -0.05 -7.36 23.65
CA ALA A 107 0.12 -6.09 24.36
C ALA A 107 -1.18 -5.63 25.06
N ARG A 108 -2.35 -5.82 24.42
CA ARG A 108 -3.64 -5.41 24.99
C ARG A 108 -4.09 -6.30 26.15
N ASP A 109 -3.98 -7.62 26.00
CA ASP A 109 -4.59 -8.58 26.92
C ASP A 109 -3.67 -8.94 28.11
N TYR A 110 -2.35 -8.68 27.97
CA TYR A 110 -1.34 -8.97 28.99
C TYR A 110 -0.57 -7.74 29.49
N GLY A 111 -0.43 -6.68 28.69
CA GLY A 111 0.29 -5.48 29.09
C GLY A 111 1.72 -5.80 29.54
N ASN A 112 2.03 -5.50 30.81
CA ASN A 112 3.33 -5.79 31.44
C ASN A 112 3.35 -7.08 32.28
N ASP A 113 2.28 -7.87 32.25
CA ASP A 113 2.18 -9.14 33.00
C ASP A 113 2.71 -10.31 32.16
N TYR A 114 4.04 -10.40 32.10
CA TYR A 114 4.75 -11.43 31.35
C TYR A 114 4.46 -12.85 31.88
N GLU A 115 4.33 -12.99 33.20
CA GLU A 115 4.05 -14.28 33.85
C GLU A 115 2.68 -14.84 33.46
N LYS A 116 1.68 -13.97 33.35
CA LYS A 116 0.36 -14.37 32.84
C LYS A 116 0.44 -14.88 31.40
N TYR A 117 1.24 -14.25 30.53
CA TYR A 117 1.42 -14.73 29.17
C TYR A 117 2.08 -16.11 29.14
N VAL A 118 3.17 -16.30 29.89
CA VAL A 118 3.88 -17.58 30.00
C VAL A 118 2.95 -18.68 30.51
N ARG A 119 2.24 -18.44 31.61
CA ARG A 119 1.32 -19.42 32.21
C ARG A 119 0.19 -19.85 31.27
N GLU A 120 -0.40 -18.91 30.54
CA GLU A 120 -1.47 -19.22 29.60
C GLU A 120 -0.98 -19.94 28.34
N THR A 121 0.23 -19.63 27.87
CA THR A 121 0.79 -20.24 26.65
C THR A 121 1.50 -21.57 26.91
N SER A 122 2.08 -21.78 28.10
CA SER A 122 2.75 -23.03 28.47
C SER A 122 1.79 -24.21 28.59
N GLY A 123 0.50 -23.95 28.84
CA GLY A 123 -0.54 -24.97 28.93
C GLY A 123 -1.20 -25.31 27.59
N MET A 124 -0.87 -24.62 26.50
CA MET A 124 -1.49 -24.85 25.20
C MET A 124 -1.00 -26.14 24.55
N THR A 125 -1.93 -26.92 24.03
CA THR A 125 -1.59 -28.10 23.22
C THR A 125 -1.21 -27.69 21.80
N ASP A 126 -0.55 -28.58 21.05
CA ASP A 126 -0.25 -28.36 19.62
C ASP A 126 -1.52 -28.07 18.80
N ALA A 127 -2.66 -28.67 19.18
CA ALA A 127 -3.94 -28.42 18.53
C ALA A 127 -4.46 -27.00 18.80
N ASP A 128 -4.26 -26.48 20.02
CA ASP A 128 -4.64 -25.11 20.37
C ASP A 128 -3.77 -24.10 19.62
N TRP A 129 -2.46 -24.36 19.54
CA TRP A 129 -1.56 -23.54 18.75
C TRP A 129 -1.87 -23.58 17.25
N ALA A 130 -2.16 -24.76 16.69
CA ALA A 130 -2.54 -24.88 15.29
C ALA A 130 -3.83 -24.09 14.98
N ARG A 131 -4.78 -24.05 15.92
CA ARG A 131 -6.00 -23.24 15.81
C ARG A 131 -5.69 -21.74 15.84
N ASP A 132 -4.86 -21.29 16.78
CA ASP A 132 -4.46 -19.87 16.92
C ASP A 132 -3.67 -19.37 15.70
N LEU A 133 -2.70 -20.18 15.23
CA LEU A 133 -1.93 -19.86 14.03
C LEU A 133 -2.81 -19.90 12.78
N GLY A 134 -3.75 -20.85 12.71
CA GLY A 134 -4.70 -20.94 11.61
C GLY A 134 -5.58 -19.70 11.45
N SER A 135 -6.10 -19.15 12.55
CA SER A 135 -6.89 -17.91 12.51
C SER A 135 -6.02 -16.73 12.09
N GLN A 136 -4.79 -16.65 12.62
CA GLN A 136 -3.86 -15.58 12.28
C GLN A 136 -3.40 -15.63 10.80
N ILE A 137 -3.21 -16.83 10.24
CA ILE A 137 -2.89 -17.02 8.82
C ILE A 137 -3.98 -16.40 7.94
N VAL A 138 -5.26 -16.67 8.25
CA VAL A 138 -6.39 -16.12 7.48
C VAL A 138 -6.42 -14.60 7.59
N GLU A 139 -6.26 -14.08 8.80
CA GLU A 139 -6.29 -12.65 9.07
C GLU A 139 -5.16 -11.89 8.34
N VAL A 140 -3.92 -12.36 8.49
CA VAL A 140 -2.75 -11.76 7.82
C VAL A 140 -2.86 -11.92 6.30
N SER A 141 -3.48 -12.99 5.80
CA SER A 141 -3.76 -13.15 4.36
C SER A 141 -4.72 -12.09 3.83
N HIS A 142 -5.79 -11.77 4.56
CA HIS A 142 -6.72 -10.70 4.17
C HIS A 142 -6.02 -9.34 4.10
N ILE A 143 -5.12 -9.06 5.04
CA ILE A 143 -4.33 -7.82 5.04
C ILE A 143 -3.37 -7.81 3.87
N ALA A 144 -2.60 -8.87 3.66
CA ALA A 144 -1.68 -8.97 2.54
C ALA A 144 -2.41 -8.73 1.20
N LEU A 145 -3.58 -9.34 1.02
CA LEU A 145 -4.42 -9.14 -0.16
C LEU A 145 -4.90 -7.69 -0.30
N ALA A 146 -5.40 -7.09 0.78
CA ALA A 146 -5.84 -5.70 0.78
C ALA A 146 -4.69 -4.75 0.42
N LYS A 147 -3.52 -4.92 1.03
CA LYS A 147 -2.31 -4.15 0.71
C LYS A 147 -1.93 -4.27 -0.76
N HIS A 148 -1.81 -5.49 -1.29
CA HIS A 148 -1.47 -5.71 -2.71
C HIS A 148 -2.49 -5.07 -3.66
N LYS A 149 -3.79 -5.11 -3.33
CA LYS A 149 -4.85 -4.45 -4.11
C LYS A 149 -4.67 -2.93 -4.13
N HIS A 150 -4.39 -2.31 -2.98
CA HIS A 150 -4.13 -0.87 -2.89
C HIS A 150 -2.85 -0.47 -3.61
N VAL A 151 -1.75 -1.22 -3.43
CA VAL A 151 -0.49 -1.01 -4.15
C VAL A 151 -0.68 -1.11 -5.66
N ARG A 152 -1.43 -2.10 -6.15
CA ARG A 152 -1.72 -2.23 -7.59
C ARG A 152 -2.49 -1.00 -8.12
N ARG A 153 -3.48 -0.52 -7.39
CA ARG A 153 -4.23 0.69 -7.75
C ARG A 153 -3.33 1.92 -7.75
N ALA A 154 -2.48 2.07 -6.72
CA ALA A 154 -1.50 3.14 -6.65
C ALA A 154 -0.54 3.14 -7.84
N ALA A 155 -0.04 1.95 -8.23
CA ALA A 155 0.86 1.76 -9.35
C ALA A 155 0.21 2.14 -10.70
N VAL A 156 -1.05 1.75 -10.92
CA VAL A 156 -1.80 2.15 -12.12
C VAL A 156 -2.00 3.67 -12.15
N SER A 157 -2.38 4.28 -11.02
CA SER A 157 -2.57 5.73 -10.91
C SER A 157 -1.28 6.52 -11.14
N VAL A 158 -0.14 6.09 -10.59
CA VAL A 158 1.15 6.79 -10.83
C VAL A 158 1.61 6.63 -12.27
N PHE A 159 1.34 5.47 -12.89
CA PHE A 159 1.68 5.26 -14.29
C PHE A 159 0.84 6.15 -15.22
N MET A 160 -0.46 6.31 -14.94
CA MET A 160 -1.29 7.29 -15.65
C MET A 160 -0.78 8.72 -15.46
N ALA A 161 -0.40 9.11 -14.23
CA ALA A 161 0.20 10.42 -13.97
C ALA A 161 1.48 10.63 -14.79
N LEU A 162 2.35 9.62 -14.86
CA LEU A 162 3.56 9.65 -15.67
C LEU A 162 3.26 9.82 -17.17
N ILE A 163 2.26 9.12 -17.71
CA ILE A 163 1.82 9.31 -19.11
C ILE A 163 1.32 10.74 -19.34
N LEU A 164 0.43 11.25 -18.48
CA LEU A 164 -0.12 12.60 -18.59
C LEU A 164 0.98 13.67 -18.51
N TRP A 165 2.00 13.41 -17.71
CA TRP A 165 3.19 14.25 -17.63
C TRP A 165 4.00 14.25 -18.94
N PHE A 166 4.28 13.09 -19.53
CA PHE A 166 4.96 13.00 -20.83
C PHE A 166 4.16 13.67 -21.94
N VAL A 167 2.84 13.47 -21.97
CA VAL A 167 1.95 14.11 -22.95
C VAL A 167 2.00 15.63 -22.79
N SER A 168 1.93 16.15 -21.56
CA SER A 168 2.10 17.58 -21.29
C SER A 168 3.42 18.10 -21.89
N PHE A 169 4.53 17.40 -21.65
CA PHE A 169 5.84 17.78 -22.19
C PHE A 169 5.89 17.74 -23.73
N ALA A 170 5.33 16.71 -24.35
CA ALA A 170 5.28 16.61 -25.81
C ALA A 170 4.49 17.77 -26.42
N PHE A 171 3.35 18.13 -25.84
CA PHE A 171 2.60 19.32 -26.25
C PHE A 171 3.43 20.60 -26.07
N LEU A 172 4.09 20.78 -24.92
CA LEU A 172 4.96 21.95 -24.70
C LEU A 172 6.07 22.04 -25.75
N PHE A 173 6.69 20.91 -26.12
CA PHE A 173 7.76 20.89 -27.12
C PHE A 173 7.26 21.19 -28.54
N ILE A 174 6.03 20.78 -28.88
CA ILE A 174 5.42 21.09 -30.18
C ILE A 174 4.99 22.56 -30.27
N ILE A 175 4.58 23.16 -29.15
CA ILE A 175 4.03 24.53 -29.10
C ILE A 175 5.12 25.58 -28.88
N SER A 176 6.20 25.22 -28.17
CA SER A 176 7.36 26.08 -28.00
C SER A 176 8.14 26.14 -29.32
N PRO A 177 8.33 27.33 -29.92
CA PRO A 177 9.10 27.49 -31.14
C PRO A 177 10.59 27.15 -30.96
#